data_AF-A0A5P1E9Q2-F1
#
_entry.id   AF-A0A5P1E9Q2-F1
#
_cell.length_a   1.000
_cell.length_b   1.000
_cell.length_c   1.000
_cell.angle_alpha   90.00
_cell.angle_beta   90.00
_cell.angle_gamma   90.00
#
_symmetry.space_group_name_H-M   'P 1'
#
loop_
_entity.id
_entity.type
_entity.pdbx_description
1 polymer ?
#
loop_
_entity_poly.entity_id
_entity_poly.type
_entity_poly.pdbx_seq_one_letter_code
_entity_poly.pdbx_strand_id
1 'polypeptide(L)'
;MTIDAGSIDRKFPTRFTLGNGEVYIGQSLYQQSPNFIGFAPLVYVPQCLMSDTEITQLVKEKIIVCENAFVELDMKVDKSRGVSLIRLNGNYSGEGVIVKAFTLPGLTLGYFEAQKLIKYINSTSNPRASLQFDYQTVIRETRAPTVACFSSRGPNFIQPEILKPDILAPGMNILASWPTETPLTRSLKDLRRAGLNIISNTLMSYPHIAGVATLLKAEHPNWSPAMIRSAMMTTAFPLDNSYRLIFLDENLKPANALAIGACHVDPERAKNPRLVYDLGVQDYINFLCTMNYTETQITRFMPEPS
;
A
#
# COMPACT_ATOMS: atom_id res chain seq x y z
N MET A 1 11.71 14.29 -9.18
CA MET A 1 11.82 13.76 -7.80
C MET A 1 11.18 12.37 -7.77
N THR A 2 11.80 11.41 -7.12
CA THR A 2 11.31 10.02 -7.01
C THR A 2 10.74 9.76 -5.63
N ILE A 3 9.54 9.21 -5.56
CA ILE A 3 8.74 9.18 -4.34
C ILE A 3 8.35 7.74 -4.05
N ASP A 4 8.50 7.34 -2.80
CA ASP A 4 8.09 6.03 -2.30
C ASP A 4 6.78 6.08 -1.53
N ALA A 5 6.13 4.93 -1.41
CA ALA A 5 4.84 4.78 -0.75
C ALA A 5 4.97 4.40 0.72
N GLY A 6 4.41 5.25 1.58
CA GLY A 6 4.20 5.00 2.99
C GLY A 6 2.74 4.69 3.34
N SER A 7 2.55 4.03 4.47
CA SER A 7 1.25 3.88 5.12
C SER A 7 0.81 5.17 5.82
N ILE A 8 -0.46 5.22 6.18
CA ILE A 8 -1.04 6.23 7.06
C ILE A 8 -1.59 5.56 8.32
N ASP A 9 -1.89 6.36 9.35
CA ASP A 9 -2.40 5.91 10.66
C ASP A 9 -3.89 5.49 10.64
N ARG A 10 -4.41 5.13 9.46
CA ARG A 10 -5.80 4.74 9.21
C ARG A 10 -5.91 3.25 8.89
N LYS A 11 -6.83 2.55 9.54
CA LYS A 11 -7.12 1.13 9.36
C LYS A 11 -8.63 0.89 9.24
N PHE A 12 -8.99 -0.27 8.69
CA PHE A 12 -10.38 -0.70 8.50
C PHE A 12 -10.63 -2.04 9.20
N PRO A 13 -10.61 -2.09 10.54
CA PRO A 13 -10.59 -3.34 11.27
C PRO A 13 -11.84 -4.19 11.03
N THR A 14 -11.64 -5.50 11.02
CA THR A 14 -12.71 -6.51 10.97
C THR A 14 -12.30 -7.65 11.88
N ARG A 15 -13.21 -8.06 12.77
CA ARG A 15 -12.92 -9.08 13.77
C ARG A 15 -13.26 -10.44 13.20
N PHE A 16 -12.43 -11.43 13.49
CA PHE A 16 -12.77 -12.82 13.25
C PHE A 16 -12.49 -13.66 14.49
N THR A 17 -13.42 -14.56 14.80
CA THR A 17 -13.35 -15.42 15.98
C THR A 17 -13.25 -16.86 15.52
N LEU A 18 -12.22 -17.55 15.99
CA LEU A 18 -11.98 -18.96 15.72
C LEU A 18 -12.85 -19.85 16.62
N GLY A 19 -13.05 -21.11 16.20
CA GLY A 19 -13.84 -22.07 16.97
C GLY A 19 -13.25 -22.42 18.34
N ASN A 20 -11.96 -22.12 18.58
CA ASN A 20 -11.31 -22.22 19.89
C ASN A 20 -11.50 -20.95 20.76
N GLY A 21 -12.25 -19.95 20.30
CA GLY A 21 -12.51 -18.70 21.00
C GLY A 21 -11.45 -17.61 20.80
N GLU A 22 -10.33 -17.89 20.12
CA GLU A 22 -9.35 -16.86 19.81
C GLU A 22 -9.91 -15.82 18.84
N VAL A 23 -9.64 -14.54 19.12
CA VAL A 23 -10.08 -13.42 18.31
C VAL A 23 -8.89 -12.76 17.65
N TYR A 24 -9.05 -12.44 16.38
CA TYR A 24 -8.04 -11.81 15.55
C TYR A 24 -8.66 -10.61 14.83
N ILE A 25 -7.79 -9.71 14.40
CA ILE A 25 -8.18 -8.47 13.73
C ILE A 25 -7.54 -8.44 12.36
N GLY A 26 -8.37 -8.48 11.32
CA GLY A 26 -7.98 -8.23 9.95
C GLY A 26 -8.46 -6.87 9.47
N GLN A 27 -8.38 -6.63 8.17
CA GLN A 27 -8.94 -5.42 7.57
C GLN A 27 -9.79 -5.70 6.33
N SER A 28 -10.85 -4.90 6.15
CA SER A 28 -11.79 -5.06 5.04
C SER A 28 -12.42 -3.74 4.61
N LEU A 29 -12.76 -3.62 3.32
CA LEU A 29 -13.66 -2.59 2.80
C LEU A 29 -15.02 -3.18 2.39
N TYR A 30 -15.37 -4.37 2.86
CA TYR A 30 -16.71 -4.93 2.68
C TYR A 30 -17.71 -4.09 3.47
N GLN A 31 -18.72 -3.54 2.78
CA GLN A 31 -19.70 -2.59 3.35
C GLN A 31 -21.14 -3.11 3.36
N GLN A 32 -21.38 -4.33 2.85
CA GLN A 32 -22.72 -4.90 2.83
C GLN A 32 -22.98 -5.70 4.11
N SER A 33 -24.26 -5.94 4.43
CA SER A 33 -24.62 -6.88 5.50
C SER A 33 -24.23 -8.29 5.08
N PRO A 34 -23.47 -9.05 5.89
CA PRO A 34 -23.11 -10.40 5.53
C PRO A 34 -24.38 -11.26 5.47
N ASN A 35 -24.53 -12.02 4.39
CA ASN A 35 -25.64 -12.98 4.22
C ASN A 35 -25.51 -14.21 5.14
N PHE A 36 -24.51 -14.24 6.01
CA PHE A 36 -24.23 -15.32 6.94
C PHE A 36 -23.81 -14.77 8.31
N ILE A 37 -24.44 -15.28 9.36
CA ILE A 37 -24.12 -14.97 10.76
C ILE A 37 -23.84 -16.31 11.45
N GLY A 38 -22.62 -16.48 11.98
CA GLY A 38 -22.25 -17.66 12.76
C GLY A 38 -20.91 -18.26 12.37
N PHE A 39 -20.66 -19.49 12.84
CA PHE A 39 -19.44 -20.24 12.56
C PHE A 39 -19.57 -21.09 11.29
N ALA A 40 -18.63 -20.96 10.37
CA ALA A 40 -18.51 -21.81 9.18
C ALA A 40 -17.16 -22.53 9.14
N PRO A 41 -17.08 -23.70 8.48
CA PRO A 41 -15.81 -24.42 8.28
C PRO A 41 -14.80 -23.58 7.49
N LEU A 42 -13.54 -23.66 7.90
CA LEU A 42 -12.41 -23.07 7.19
C LEU A 42 -11.81 -24.08 6.22
N VAL A 43 -11.50 -23.64 5.00
CA VAL A 43 -10.71 -24.43 4.03
C VAL A 43 -9.52 -23.60 3.62
N TYR A 44 -8.32 -24.10 3.95
CA TYR A 44 -7.08 -23.45 3.56
C TYR A 44 -6.62 -23.93 2.18
N VAL A 45 -6.42 -22.96 1.28
CA VAL A 45 -5.96 -23.16 -0.08
C VAL A 45 -4.76 -22.23 -0.31
N PRO A 46 -3.52 -22.70 -0.06
CA PRO A 46 -2.35 -21.83 0.03
C PRO A 46 -2.18 -20.88 -1.16
N GLN A 47 -2.16 -21.40 -2.38
CA GLN A 47 -1.85 -20.62 -3.58
C GLN A 47 -3.08 -20.02 -4.27
N CYS A 48 -4.29 -20.28 -3.74
CA CYS A 48 -5.55 -19.95 -4.40
C CYS A 48 -5.68 -20.45 -5.85
N LEU A 49 -4.85 -21.43 -6.23
CA LEU A 49 -4.93 -22.10 -7.52
C LEU A 49 -5.96 -23.21 -7.37
N MET A 50 -7.16 -22.94 -7.84
CA MET A 50 -8.23 -23.94 -7.94
C MET A 50 -8.86 -23.82 -9.33
N SER A 51 -9.11 -24.96 -9.95
CA SER A 51 -10.00 -25.04 -11.10
C SER A 51 -11.43 -24.63 -10.71
N ASP A 52 -12.22 -24.17 -11.67
CA ASP A 52 -13.62 -23.80 -11.42
C ASP A 52 -14.44 -24.98 -10.85
N THR A 53 -14.07 -26.22 -11.20
CA THR A 53 -14.63 -27.46 -10.67
C THR A 53 -14.30 -27.68 -9.20
N GLU A 54 -13.04 -27.47 -8.79
CA GLU A 54 -12.61 -27.61 -7.39
C GLU A 54 -13.27 -26.55 -6.50
N ILE A 55 -13.37 -25.30 -6.99
CA ILE A 55 -14.06 -24.22 -6.27
C ILE A 55 -15.51 -24.63 -5.98
N THR A 56 -16.22 -25.15 -6.97
CA THR A 56 -17.64 -25.50 -6.81
C THR A 56 -17.88 -26.57 -5.73
N GLN A 57 -16.97 -27.53 -5.59
CA GLN A 57 -17.09 -28.61 -4.61
C GLN A 57 -16.57 -28.23 -3.22
N LEU A 58 -15.46 -27.49 -3.16
CA LEU A 58 -14.78 -27.17 -1.90
C LEU A 58 -15.45 -26.05 -1.13
N VAL A 59 -16.09 -25.11 -1.83
CA VAL A 59 -16.40 -23.77 -1.28
C VAL A 59 -17.80 -23.65 -0.66
N LYS A 60 -18.76 -24.48 -1.09
CA LYS A 60 -20.15 -24.38 -0.64
C LYS A 60 -20.26 -24.35 0.89
N GLU A 61 -20.82 -23.26 1.42
CA GLU A 61 -21.06 -23.01 2.86
C GLU A 61 -19.80 -22.98 3.73
N LYS A 62 -18.63 -22.67 3.13
CA LYS A 62 -17.34 -22.59 3.83
C LYS A 62 -16.66 -21.24 3.66
N ILE A 63 -15.72 -20.97 4.57
CA ILE A 63 -14.81 -19.82 4.55
C ILE A 63 -13.52 -20.27 3.88
N ILE A 64 -13.15 -19.60 2.80
CA ILE A 64 -11.92 -19.89 2.07
C ILE A 64 -10.79 -19.05 2.64
N VAL A 65 -9.68 -19.68 2.95
CA VAL A 65 -8.47 -19.04 3.49
C VAL A 65 -7.36 -19.22 2.48
N CYS A 66 -6.71 -18.12 2.10
CA CYS A 66 -6.02 -18.10 0.82
C CYS A 66 -4.90 -17.05 0.80
N GLU A 67 -3.67 -17.41 0.44
CA GLU A 67 -2.58 -16.44 0.33
C GLU A 67 -2.68 -15.65 -0.97
N ASN A 68 -2.47 -14.33 -0.89
CA ASN A 68 -2.42 -13.45 -2.07
C ASN A 68 -3.61 -13.55 -3.02
N ALA A 69 -4.80 -13.88 -2.51
CA ALA A 69 -6.02 -14.00 -3.30
C ALA A 69 -6.27 -12.80 -4.24
N PHE A 70 -6.55 -13.11 -5.51
CA PHE A 70 -6.94 -12.13 -6.52
C PHE A 70 -8.42 -11.75 -6.38
N VAL A 71 -8.77 -10.56 -6.86
CA VAL A 71 -10.16 -10.05 -6.89
C VAL A 71 -11.13 -11.06 -7.48
N GLU A 72 -10.77 -11.75 -8.57
CA GLU A 72 -11.70 -12.67 -9.22
C GLU A 72 -12.05 -13.90 -8.38
N LEU A 73 -11.19 -14.30 -7.44
CA LEU A 73 -11.45 -15.44 -6.58
C LEU A 73 -12.67 -15.18 -5.69
N ASP A 74 -12.79 -13.97 -5.15
CA ASP A 74 -13.92 -13.54 -4.33
C ASP A 74 -15.26 -13.79 -5.04
N MET A 75 -15.37 -13.33 -6.30
CA MET A 75 -16.58 -13.52 -7.11
C MET A 75 -16.85 -15.00 -7.44
N LYS A 76 -15.80 -15.80 -7.65
CA LYS A 76 -15.95 -17.24 -7.88
C LYS A 76 -16.45 -17.94 -6.61
N VAL A 77 -15.90 -17.58 -5.45
CA VAL A 77 -16.32 -18.09 -4.14
C VAL A 77 -17.79 -17.75 -3.89
N ASP A 78 -18.20 -16.51 -4.15
CA ASP A 78 -19.59 -16.07 -4.04
C ASP A 78 -20.53 -16.88 -4.95
N LYS A 79 -20.18 -17.01 -6.24
CA LYS A 79 -20.95 -17.79 -7.23
C LYS A 79 -21.09 -19.26 -6.83
N SER A 80 -20.09 -19.83 -6.17
CA SER A 80 -20.09 -21.21 -5.68
C SER A 80 -20.72 -21.36 -4.28
N ARG A 81 -21.43 -20.34 -3.78
CA ARG A 81 -22.09 -20.32 -2.47
C ARG A 81 -21.12 -20.46 -1.28
N GLY A 82 -19.92 -19.94 -1.40
CA GLY A 82 -19.02 -19.72 -0.27
C GLY A 82 -19.53 -18.61 0.63
N VAL A 83 -19.23 -18.69 1.93
CA VAL A 83 -19.73 -17.70 2.88
C VAL A 83 -18.77 -16.53 3.09
N SER A 84 -17.46 -16.75 2.92
CA SER A 84 -16.46 -15.71 3.11
C SER A 84 -15.09 -16.06 2.50
N LEU A 85 -14.27 -15.03 2.27
CA LEU A 85 -12.87 -15.14 1.87
C LEU A 85 -11.96 -14.41 2.87
N ILE A 86 -11.01 -15.14 3.45
CA ILE A 86 -9.90 -14.60 4.24
C ILE A 86 -8.65 -14.62 3.38
N ARG A 87 -8.19 -13.43 2.98
CA ARG A 87 -6.93 -13.23 2.27
C ARG A 87 -5.79 -13.14 3.28
N LEU A 88 -4.72 -13.91 3.06
CA LEU A 88 -3.51 -13.87 3.87
C LEU A 88 -2.42 -13.11 3.12
N ASN A 89 -1.73 -12.21 3.82
CA ASN A 89 -0.46 -11.67 3.33
C ASN A 89 0.62 -12.75 3.45
N GLY A 90 1.38 -12.94 2.36
CA GLY A 90 2.59 -13.75 2.38
C GLY A 90 3.79 -13.01 2.96
N ASN A 91 4.92 -13.71 3.10
CA ASN A 91 6.16 -13.16 3.67
C ASN A 91 6.64 -11.88 2.96
N TYR A 92 6.48 -11.80 1.63
CA TYR A 92 6.84 -10.60 0.87
C TYR A 92 6.03 -9.36 1.28
N SER A 93 4.74 -9.52 1.59
CA SER A 93 3.89 -8.39 1.97
C SER A 93 3.98 -8.05 3.46
N GLY A 94 4.37 -9.02 4.30
CA GLY A 94 4.46 -8.85 5.75
C GLY A 94 3.18 -8.27 6.34
N GLU A 95 3.35 -7.21 7.15
CA GLU A 95 2.28 -6.51 7.85
C GLU A 95 1.61 -5.40 7.01
N GLY A 96 2.07 -5.21 5.76
CA GLY A 96 1.56 -4.24 4.79
C GLY A 96 0.22 -4.65 4.22
N VAL A 97 -0.84 -4.52 5.01
CA VAL A 97 -2.20 -4.90 4.59
C VAL A 97 -2.77 -3.89 3.60
N ILE A 98 -2.79 -4.28 2.33
CA ILE A 98 -3.56 -3.61 1.28
C ILE A 98 -5.01 -4.04 1.42
N VAL A 99 -5.87 -3.11 1.82
CA VAL A 99 -7.29 -3.42 1.99
C VAL A 99 -7.98 -3.63 0.65
N LYS A 100 -9.02 -4.48 0.64
CA LYS A 100 -9.76 -4.85 -0.56
C LYS A 100 -11.25 -4.57 -0.38
N ALA A 101 -11.87 -4.06 -1.44
CA ALA A 101 -13.31 -3.97 -1.59
C ALA A 101 -13.86 -5.34 -2.00
N PHE A 102 -13.89 -6.30 -1.07
CA PHE A 102 -14.39 -7.64 -1.32
C PHE A 102 -15.84 -7.61 -1.85
N THR A 103 -16.19 -8.47 -2.81
CA THR A 103 -17.57 -8.64 -3.34
C THR A 103 -18.44 -9.50 -2.43
N LEU A 104 -17.85 -10.47 -1.72
CA LEU A 104 -18.48 -11.20 -0.62
C LEU A 104 -17.88 -10.79 0.74
N PRO A 105 -18.45 -11.21 1.88
CA PRO A 105 -17.83 -10.98 3.18
C PRO A 105 -16.38 -11.48 3.18
N GLY A 106 -15.42 -10.61 3.46
CA GLY A 106 -14.03 -11.02 3.49
C GLY A 106 -13.13 -10.03 4.20
N LEU A 107 -11.93 -10.46 4.55
CA LEU A 107 -10.92 -9.61 5.18
C LEU A 107 -9.52 -10.02 4.73
N THR A 108 -8.55 -9.15 4.98
CA THR A 108 -7.12 -9.43 4.80
C THR A 108 -6.41 -9.46 6.15
N LEU A 109 -5.55 -10.45 6.36
CA LEU A 109 -4.66 -10.56 7.52
C LEU A 109 -3.22 -10.18 7.17
N GLY A 110 -2.54 -9.58 8.15
CA GLY A 110 -1.09 -9.46 8.17
C GLY A 110 -0.42 -10.84 8.22
N TYR A 111 0.88 -10.87 7.97
CA TYR A 111 1.63 -12.11 7.88
C TYR A 111 1.66 -12.86 9.21
N PHE A 112 1.84 -12.19 10.35
CA PHE A 112 1.92 -12.87 11.65
C PHE A 112 0.58 -13.51 12.05
N GLU A 113 -0.53 -12.80 11.89
CA GLU A 113 -1.88 -13.32 12.13
C GLU A 113 -2.21 -14.46 11.14
N ALA A 114 -1.76 -14.35 9.90
CA ALA A 114 -1.92 -15.40 8.90
C ALA A 114 -1.23 -16.71 9.32
N GLN A 115 0.01 -16.65 9.81
CA GLN A 115 0.73 -17.85 10.26
C GLN A 115 0.05 -18.54 11.46
N LYS A 116 -0.48 -17.74 12.39
CA LYS A 116 -1.26 -18.26 13.52
C LYS A 116 -2.55 -18.95 13.05
N LEU A 117 -3.27 -18.35 12.10
CA LEU A 117 -4.47 -18.95 11.50
C LEU A 117 -4.17 -20.28 10.79
N ILE A 118 -3.11 -20.33 9.99
CA ILE A 118 -2.67 -21.56 9.31
C ILE A 118 -2.35 -22.66 10.35
N LYS A 119 -1.65 -22.31 11.42
CA LYS A 119 -1.36 -23.22 12.53
C LYS A 119 -2.65 -23.74 13.19
N TYR A 120 -3.63 -22.88 13.44
CA TYR A 120 -4.93 -23.29 13.96
C TYR A 120 -5.63 -24.28 13.03
N ILE A 121 -5.70 -23.97 11.74
CA ILE A 121 -6.36 -24.83 10.74
C ILE A 121 -5.75 -26.24 10.74
N ASN A 122 -4.43 -26.35 10.88
CA ASN A 122 -3.72 -27.63 10.93
C ASN A 122 -3.80 -28.35 12.29
N SER A 123 -4.27 -27.68 13.35
CA SER A 123 -4.31 -28.22 14.71
C SER A 123 -5.59 -28.99 15.04
N THR A 124 -6.64 -28.87 14.22
CA THR A 124 -7.95 -29.47 14.45
C THR A 124 -8.52 -30.08 13.18
N SER A 125 -9.27 -31.18 13.31
CA SER A 125 -9.99 -31.79 12.20
C SER A 125 -11.25 -31.04 11.79
N ASN A 126 -11.70 -30.07 12.59
CA ASN A 126 -12.89 -29.26 12.33
C ASN A 126 -12.61 -27.76 12.55
N PRO A 127 -11.75 -27.14 11.71
CA PRO A 127 -11.42 -25.72 11.84
C PRO A 127 -12.63 -24.89 11.42
N ARG A 128 -13.05 -23.96 12.29
CA ARG A 128 -14.21 -23.08 12.03
C ARG A 128 -13.90 -21.66 12.46
N ALA A 129 -14.55 -20.68 11.83
CA ALA A 129 -14.51 -19.30 12.25
C ALA A 129 -15.83 -18.58 11.99
N SER A 130 -16.00 -17.44 12.64
CA SER A 130 -17.05 -16.45 12.38
C SER A 130 -16.41 -15.09 12.11
N LEU A 131 -17.02 -14.29 11.24
CA LEU A 131 -16.58 -12.93 10.93
C LEU A 131 -17.59 -11.92 11.48
N GLN A 132 -17.08 -10.82 12.03
CA GLN A 132 -17.86 -9.69 12.49
C GLN A 132 -17.30 -8.41 11.88
N PHE A 133 -18.15 -7.72 11.12
CA PHE A 133 -17.83 -6.45 10.49
C PHE A 133 -18.36 -5.33 11.37
N ASP A 134 -17.45 -4.54 11.93
CA ASP A 134 -17.82 -3.37 12.72
C ASP A 134 -18.09 -2.14 11.82
N TYR A 135 -17.69 -2.20 10.54
CA TYR A 135 -17.80 -1.12 9.55
C TYR A 135 -17.19 0.20 10.03
N GLN A 136 -16.13 0.12 10.84
CA GLN A 136 -15.46 1.28 11.40
C GLN A 136 -14.18 1.60 10.64
N THR A 137 -13.91 2.90 10.52
CA THR A 137 -12.59 3.41 10.19
C THR A 137 -11.93 3.84 11.48
N VAL A 138 -10.75 3.28 11.77
CA VAL A 138 -9.94 3.68 12.92
C VAL A 138 -8.79 4.54 12.43
N ILE A 139 -8.51 5.62 13.15
CA ILE A 139 -7.43 6.58 12.88
C ILE A 139 -6.53 6.66 14.12
N ARG A 140 -5.35 7.28 13.98
CA ARG A 140 -4.33 7.40 15.04
C ARG A 140 -3.77 6.06 15.47
N GLU A 141 -3.75 5.10 14.55
CA GLU A 141 -3.04 3.85 14.77
C GLU A 141 -1.54 4.10 14.93
N THR A 142 -0.93 3.42 15.89
CA THR A 142 0.49 3.57 16.16
C THR A 142 1.33 3.01 15.00
N ARG A 143 2.61 3.40 14.95
CA ARG A 143 3.57 2.93 13.95
C ARG A 143 3.20 3.31 12.51
N ALA A 144 2.76 4.55 12.29
CA ALA A 144 2.60 5.11 10.95
C ALA A 144 3.44 6.39 10.78
N PRO A 145 4.10 6.60 9.63
CA PRO A 145 4.11 5.71 8.46
C PRO A 145 5.02 4.49 8.65
N THR A 146 4.71 3.45 7.91
CA THR A 146 5.62 2.36 7.52
C THR A 146 5.87 2.45 6.03
N VAL A 147 6.92 1.81 5.54
CA VAL A 147 7.18 1.71 4.10
C VAL A 147 6.37 0.56 3.53
N ALA A 148 5.56 0.84 2.51
CA ALA A 148 4.72 -0.15 1.87
C ALA A 148 5.59 -1.24 1.21
N CYS A 149 5.16 -2.51 1.38
CA CYS A 149 5.88 -3.67 0.85
C CYS A 149 6.03 -3.67 -0.69
N PHE A 150 5.09 -3.02 -1.40
CA PHE A 150 5.10 -2.91 -2.86
C PHE A 150 5.93 -1.74 -3.39
N SER A 151 6.44 -0.88 -2.50
CA SER A 151 7.24 0.27 -2.90
C SER A 151 8.61 -0.20 -3.35
N SER A 152 9.05 0.24 -4.52
CA SER A 152 10.35 -0.12 -5.10
C SER A 152 11.50 0.31 -4.19
N ARG A 153 12.63 -0.37 -4.29
CA ARG A 153 13.84 -0.04 -3.51
C ARG A 153 14.95 0.43 -4.42
N GLY A 154 15.82 1.28 -3.90
CA GLY A 154 17.12 1.57 -4.50
C GLY A 154 18.07 0.36 -4.44
N PRO A 155 19.29 0.51 -4.99
CA PRO A 155 19.86 1.75 -5.51
C PRO A 155 19.32 2.14 -6.89
N ASN A 156 19.65 3.34 -7.34
CA ASN A 156 19.47 3.74 -8.72
C ASN A 156 20.43 2.95 -9.62
N PHE A 157 19.91 2.05 -10.46
CA PHE A 157 20.75 1.24 -11.34
C PHE A 157 21.38 2.04 -12.49
N ILE A 158 20.88 3.24 -12.80
CA ILE A 158 21.44 4.11 -13.83
C ILE A 158 22.65 4.88 -13.29
N GLN A 159 22.51 5.46 -12.09
CA GLN A 159 23.59 6.17 -11.39
C GLN A 159 23.55 5.82 -9.90
N PRO A 160 24.29 4.78 -9.48
CA PRO A 160 24.30 4.30 -8.08
C PRO A 160 24.75 5.36 -7.06
N GLU A 161 25.55 6.33 -7.47
CA GLU A 161 26.04 7.45 -6.66
C GLU A 161 24.91 8.43 -6.27
N ILE A 162 23.79 8.43 -7.01
CA ILE A 162 22.62 9.24 -6.69
C ILE A 162 21.58 8.34 -6.01
N LEU A 163 21.44 8.54 -4.70
CA LEU A 163 20.52 7.78 -3.86
C LEU A 163 19.06 7.91 -4.34
N LYS A 164 18.34 6.77 -4.35
CA LYS A 164 16.92 6.65 -4.66
C LYS A 164 16.23 5.69 -3.70
N PRO A 165 14.96 5.96 -3.30
CA PRO A 165 14.10 7.10 -3.68
C PRO A 165 14.54 8.42 -3.03
N ASP A 166 13.86 9.54 -3.34
CA ASP A 166 14.19 10.85 -2.75
C ASP A 166 13.45 11.07 -1.42
N ILE A 167 12.19 10.65 -1.33
CA ILE A 167 11.31 10.93 -0.19
C ILE A 167 10.21 9.88 -0.08
N LEU A 168 9.62 9.74 1.10
CA LEU A 168 8.45 8.91 1.39
C LEU A 168 7.19 9.77 1.54
N ALA A 169 6.07 9.33 0.97
CA ALA A 169 4.77 10.00 1.15
C ALA A 169 3.60 9.00 1.15
N PRO A 170 2.41 9.40 1.63
CA PRO A 170 1.24 8.53 1.69
C PRO A 170 0.86 7.89 0.35
N GLY A 171 0.92 6.57 0.28
CA GLY A 171 0.63 5.81 -0.96
C GLY A 171 -0.14 4.50 -0.75
N MET A 172 -0.35 4.09 0.50
CA MET A 172 -1.11 2.89 0.83
C MET A 172 -2.47 3.23 1.44
N ASN A 173 -3.51 2.59 0.90
CA ASN A 173 -4.90 2.68 1.32
C ASN A 173 -5.42 4.13 1.28
N ILE A 174 -5.14 4.83 0.18
CA ILE A 174 -5.52 6.24 -0.04
C ILE A 174 -6.92 6.30 -0.66
N LEU A 175 -7.79 7.15 -0.09
CA LEU A 175 -9.13 7.43 -0.61
C LEU A 175 -9.05 8.58 -1.61
N ALA A 176 -9.57 8.39 -2.81
CA ALA A 176 -9.62 9.43 -3.84
C ALA A 176 -10.87 9.31 -4.72
N SER A 177 -11.13 10.32 -5.55
CA SER A 177 -12.16 10.29 -6.59
C SER A 177 -11.96 9.13 -7.55
N TRP A 178 -13.06 8.49 -7.93
CA TRP A 178 -13.06 7.31 -8.79
C TRP A 178 -14.14 7.43 -9.86
N PRO A 179 -13.86 7.07 -11.13
CA PRO A 179 -14.86 7.11 -12.18
C PRO A 179 -16.04 6.19 -11.88
N THR A 180 -17.26 6.72 -11.93
CA THR A 180 -18.49 5.98 -11.64
C THR A 180 -18.82 4.89 -12.65
N GLU A 181 -18.11 4.83 -13.77
CA GLU A 181 -18.25 3.76 -14.77
C GLU A 181 -17.30 2.59 -14.50
N THR A 182 -16.21 2.84 -13.75
CA THR A 182 -15.20 1.83 -13.44
C THR A 182 -15.54 1.08 -12.16
N PRO A 183 -15.60 -0.26 -12.17
CA PRO A 183 -15.82 -1.05 -10.96
C PRO A 183 -14.76 -0.80 -9.88
N LEU A 184 -15.15 -0.90 -8.60
CA LEU A 184 -14.25 -0.68 -7.46
C LEU A 184 -13.02 -1.60 -7.49
N THR A 185 -13.23 -2.84 -7.92
CA THR A 185 -12.19 -3.85 -8.01
C THR A 185 -11.47 -3.90 -9.37
N ARG A 186 -11.86 -3.03 -10.32
CA ARG A 186 -11.42 -3.01 -11.73
C ARG A 186 -11.79 -4.25 -12.56
N SER A 187 -12.47 -5.23 -11.98
CA SER A 187 -12.99 -6.37 -12.74
C SER A 187 -14.35 -6.03 -13.33
N LEU A 188 -14.55 -6.29 -14.63
CA LEU A 188 -15.82 -6.07 -15.32
C LEU A 188 -16.98 -6.88 -14.73
N LYS A 189 -16.67 -7.93 -13.96
CA LYS A 189 -17.66 -8.76 -13.25
C LYS A 189 -18.18 -8.10 -11.97
N ASP A 190 -17.49 -7.08 -11.44
CA ASP A 190 -17.97 -6.29 -10.32
C ASP A 190 -18.95 -5.23 -10.82
N LEU A 191 -20.20 -5.32 -10.39
CA LEU A 191 -21.26 -4.40 -10.80
C LEU A 191 -21.33 -3.15 -9.90
N ARG A 192 -20.60 -3.11 -8.79
CA ARG A 192 -20.64 -1.97 -7.86
C ARG A 192 -19.94 -0.77 -8.47
N ARG A 193 -20.50 0.41 -8.23
CA ARG A 193 -19.97 1.71 -8.65
C ARG A 193 -19.98 2.66 -7.48
N ALA A 194 -18.94 3.48 -7.38
CA ALA A 194 -18.87 4.57 -6.41
C ALA A 194 -18.03 5.72 -6.99
N GLY A 195 -18.32 6.94 -6.55
CA GLY A 195 -17.53 8.12 -6.92
C GLY A 195 -16.21 8.24 -6.16
N LEU A 196 -15.96 7.37 -5.18
CA LEU A 196 -14.74 7.31 -4.38
C LEU A 196 -14.25 5.87 -4.29
N ASN A 197 -12.93 5.68 -4.23
CA ASN A 197 -12.31 4.37 -4.03
C ASN A 197 -11.05 4.48 -3.17
N ILE A 198 -10.70 3.39 -2.49
CA ILE A 198 -9.48 3.27 -1.70
C ILE A 198 -8.52 2.33 -2.43
N ILE A 199 -7.36 2.85 -2.82
CA ILE A 199 -6.35 2.10 -3.56
C ILE A 199 -4.96 2.32 -3.00
N SER A 200 -4.05 1.39 -3.32
CA SER A 200 -2.66 1.39 -2.86
C SER A 200 -1.75 1.19 -4.06
N ASN A 201 -0.78 2.09 -4.23
CA ASN A 201 0.33 1.99 -5.17
C ASN A 201 1.24 3.22 -5.00
N THR A 202 2.46 3.13 -5.51
CA THR A 202 3.43 4.24 -5.45
C THR A 202 2.93 5.50 -6.17
N LEU A 203 2.10 5.38 -7.20
CA LEU A 203 1.54 6.54 -7.90
C LEU A 203 0.60 7.36 -7.01
N MET A 204 -0.01 6.77 -5.97
CA MET A 204 -0.83 7.52 -5.00
C MET A 204 0.00 8.49 -4.14
N SER A 205 1.30 8.26 -3.99
CA SER A 205 2.22 9.17 -3.29
C SER A 205 2.57 10.41 -4.12
N TYR A 206 2.52 10.31 -5.45
CA TYR A 206 2.95 11.37 -6.37
C TYR A 206 2.09 12.65 -6.23
N PRO A 207 0.74 12.58 -6.24
CA PRO A 207 -0.08 13.78 -6.11
C PRO A 207 0.07 14.45 -4.74
N HIS A 208 0.40 13.70 -3.68
CA HIS A 208 0.69 14.30 -2.36
C HIS A 208 1.91 15.22 -2.44
N ILE A 209 3.03 14.72 -2.97
CA ILE A 209 4.25 15.53 -3.12
C ILE A 209 4.06 16.65 -4.14
N ALA A 210 3.34 16.41 -5.23
CA ALA A 210 3.01 17.46 -6.19
C ALA A 210 2.22 18.59 -5.53
N GLY A 211 1.22 18.27 -4.71
CA GLY A 211 0.44 19.26 -3.95
C GLY A 211 1.31 20.05 -2.97
N VAL A 212 2.19 19.37 -2.21
CA VAL A 212 3.14 20.04 -1.31
C VAL A 212 4.08 20.96 -2.10
N ALA A 213 4.63 20.50 -3.22
CA ALA A 213 5.50 21.30 -4.07
C ALA A 213 4.77 22.54 -4.64
N THR A 214 3.50 22.41 -5.02
CA THR A 214 2.67 23.54 -5.47
C THR A 214 2.48 24.56 -4.35
N LEU A 215 2.17 24.13 -3.13
CA LEU A 215 2.02 25.03 -1.98
C LEU A 215 3.33 25.75 -1.66
N LEU A 216 4.45 25.04 -1.66
CA LEU A 216 5.78 25.64 -1.47
C LEU A 216 6.12 26.64 -2.57
N LYS A 217 5.79 26.35 -3.83
CA LYS A 217 6.00 27.29 -4.95
C LYS A 217 5.12 28.54 -4.84
N ALA A 218 3.89 28.39 -4.35
CA ALA A 218 3.00 29.52 -4.11
C ALA A 218 3.51 30.42 -2.98
N GLU A 219 4.07 29.84 -1.91
CA GLU A 219 4.63 30.60 -0.79
C GLU A 219 6.01 31.20 -1.08
N HIS A 220 6.82 30.49 -1.88
CA HIS A 220 8.15 30.93 -2.31
C HIS A 220 8.24 31.00 -3.85
N PRO A 221 7.65 32.03 -4.49
CA PRO A 221 7.56 32.12 -5.95
C PRO A 221 8.90 32.07 -6.66
N ASN A 222 9.98 32.50 -6.01
CA ASN A 222 11.33 32.55 -6.58
C ASN A 222 12.11 31.25 -6.42
N TRP A 223 11.60 30.26 -5.68
CA TRP A 223 12.31 28.97 -5.53
C TRP A 223 12.33 28.20 -6.84
N SER A 224 13.51 27.67 -7.16
CA SER A 224 13.69 26.73 -8.27
C SER A 224 13.04 25.37 -7.93
N PRO A 225 12.82 24.50 -8.92
CA PRO A 225 12.41 23.12 -8.65
C PRO A 225 13.39 22.37 -7.73
N ALA A 226 14.70 22.66 -7.83
CA ALA A 226 15.72 22.07 -6.98
C ALA A 226 15.62 22.56 -5.54
N MET A 227 15.38 23.85 -5.31
CA MET A 227 15.13 24.40 -3.97
C MET A 227 13.89 23.77 -3.32
N ILE A 228 12.78 23.61 -4.06
CA ILE A 228 11.56 22.97 -3.53
C ILE A 228 11.81 21.50 -3.16
N ARG A 229 12.49 20.75 -4.05
CA ARG A 229 12.90 19.37 -3.76
C ARG A 229 13.80 19.32 -2.53
N SER A 230 14.79 20.19 -2.46
CA SER A 230 15.72 20.27 -1.33
C SER A 230 14.98 20.56 -0.04
N ALA A 231 14.07 21.55 -0.03
CA ALA A 231 13.31 21.92 1.15
C ALA A 231 12.55 20.72 1.71
N MET A 232 11.81 20.00 0.87
CA MET A 232 11.08 18.79 1.30
C MET A 232 12.00 17.69 1.82
N MET A 233 13.17 17.49 1.20
CA MET A 233 14.10 16.43 1.59
C MET A 233 14.81 16.77 2.91
N THR A 234 15.36 17.98 3.06
CA THR A 234 16.14 18.35 4.25
C THR A 234 15.28 18.54 5.50
N THR A 235 13.97 18.72 5.33
CA THR A 235 13.01 18.84 6.45
C THR A 235 12.17 17.59 6.70
N ALA A 236 12.35 16.54 5.89
CA ALA A 236 11.62 15.29 6.05
C ALA A 236 11.86 14.67 7.45
N PHE A 237 10.86 13.93 7.92
CA PHE A 237 10.82 13.39 9.27
C PHE A 237 11.14 11.89 9.27
N PRO A 238 12.15 11.44 10.05
CA PRO A 238 12.61 10.05 10.03
C PRO A 238 11.82 9.11 10.95
N LEU A 239 10.86 9.65 11.72
CA LEU A 239 10.14 8.90 12.74
C LEU A 239 8.68 8.68 12.37
N ASP A 240 8.12 7.60 12.89
CA ASP A 240 6.69 7.35 12.94
C ASP A 240 5.99 8.21 14.01
N ASN A 241 4.66 8.15 14.03
CA ASN A 241 3.82 8.84 15.01
C ASN A 241 3.97 8.34 16.46
N SER A 242 4.82 7.33 16.69
CA SER A 242 5.23 6.84 18.01
C SER A 242 6.68 7.23 18.34
N TYR A 243 7.27 8.16 17.57
CA TYR A 243 8.64 8.64 17.71
C TYR A 243 9.71 7.54 17.60
N ARG A 244 9.44 6.50 16.81
CA ARG A 244 10.42 5.46 16.47
C ARG A 244 10.81 5.59 15.01
N LEU A 245 11.95 5.02 14.61
CA LEU A 245 12.35 4.99 13.19
C LEU A 245 11.22 4.44 12.31
N ILE A 246 11.11 4.89 11.08
CA ILE A 246 10.17 4.28 10.12
C ILE A 246 10.63 2.85 9.79
N PHE A 247 9.71 1.90 9.70
CA PHE A 247 10.01 0.48 9.44
C PHE A 247 9.42 0.00 8.10
N LEU A 248 9.98 -1.09 7.59
CA LEU A 248 9.48 -1.82 6.43
C LEU A 248 8.31 -2.74 6.82
N ASP A 249 7.24 -2.74 6.04
CA ASP A 249 6.09 -3.63 6.24
C ASP A 249 6.47 -5.12 6.14
N GLU A 250 7.38 -5.46 5.22
CA GLU A 250 7.72 -6.84 4.87
C GLU A 250 8.43 -7.62 5.99
N ASN A 251 9.23 -6.95 6.81
CA ASN A 251 10.12 -7.61 7.78
C ASN A 251 10.23 -6.91 9.14
N LEU A 252 9.49 -5.81 9.34
CA LEU A 252 9.50 -5.00 10.56
C LEU A 252 10.91 -4.54 10.98
N LYS A 253 11.83 -4.36 10.03
CA LYS A 253 13.15 -3.77 10.26
C LYS A 253 13.15 -2.27 9.97
N PRO A 254 14.01 -1.48 10.64
CA PRO A 254 14.13 -0.06 10.34
C PRO A 254 14.44 0.14 8.86
N ALA A 255 13.73 1.06 8.22
CA ALA A 255 13.92 1.37 6.83
C ALA A 255 15.24 2.13 6.63
N ASN A 256 15.98 1.76 5.59
CA ASN A 256 17.19 2.46 5.21
C ASN A 256 16.89 3.50 4.12
N ALA A 257 17.90 4.31 3.78
CA ALA A 257 17.74 5.37 2.78
C ALA A 257 17.36 4.85 1.38
N LEU A 258 17.65 3.58 1.05
CA LEU A 258 17.22 2.96 -0.21
C LEU A 258 15.71 2.62 -0.24
N ALA A 259 15.01 2.74 0.88
CA ALA A 259 13.57 2.52 1.00
C ALA A 259 12.78 3.81 1.27
N ILE A 260 13.38 4.81 1.92
CA ILE A 260 12.67 6.04 2.33
C ILE A 260 13.32 7.33 1.87
N GLY A 261 14.49 7.27 1.23
CA GLY A 261 15.23 8.46 0.84
C GLY A 261 15.53 9.35 2.03
N ALA A 262 15.10 10.59 1.96
CA ALA A 262 15.20 11.56 3.04
C ALA A 262 14.19 11.36 4.18
N CYS A 263 13.32 10.34 4.10
CA CYS A 263 12.23 9.97 5.02
C CYS A 263 10.87 10.60 4.65
N HIS A 264 9.92 10.65 5.59
CA HIS A 264 8.55 11.06 5.31
C HIS A 264 8.43 12.57 5.15
N VAL A 265 7.69 13.01 4.13
CA VAL A 265 7.46 14.44 3.89
C VAL A 265 6.81 15.12 5.10
N ASP A 266 7.32 16.31 5.43
CA ASP A 266 6.76 17.21 6.44
C ASP A 266 6.52 18.58 5.77
N PRO A 267 5.28 18.84 5.31
CA PRO A 267 4.96 20.07 4.60
C PRO A 267 5.17 21.33 5.44
N GLU A 268 4.85 21.27 6.73
CA GLU A 268 4.95 22.42 7.64
C GLU A 268 6.40 22.82 7.88
N ARG A 269 7.31 21.85 8.03
CA ARG A 269 8.74 22.15 8.15
C ARG A 269 9.35 22.57 6.81
N ALA A 270 8.89 21.99 5.70
CA ALA A 270 9.39 22.31 4.35
C ALA A 270 9.12 23.76 3.95
N LYS A 271 8.13 24.42 4.57
CA LYS A 271 7.84 25.84 4.42
C LYS A 271 9.03 26.74 4.78
N ASN A 272 9.84 26.36 5.75
CA ASN A 272 11.03 27.12 6.17
C ASN A 272 12.23 26.20 6.46
N PRO A 273 12.91 25.70 5.42
CA PRO A 273 14.01 24.75 5.56
C PRO A 273 15.30 25.39 6.09
N ARG A 274 15.33 26.72 6.25
CA ARG A 274 16.49 27.59 6.55
C ARG A 274 17.57 27.60 5.48
N LEU A 275 17.95 26.43 4.96
CA LEU A 275 18.93 26.24 3.89
C LEU A 275 18.37 25.29 2.84
N VAL A 276 18.74 25.53 1.59
CA VAL A 276 18.40 24.69 0.45
C VAL A 276 19.65 24.43 -0.40
N TYR A 277 19.72 23.24 -0.98
CA TYR A 277 20.69 22.88 -2.00
C TYR A 277 20.07 23.17 -3.37
N ASP A 278 20.47 24.29 -3.98
CA ASP A 278 19.98 24.69 -5.29
C ASP A 278 20.84 24.12 -6.42
N LEU A 279 20.21 23.89 -7.58
CA LEU A 279 20.84 23.42 -8.81
C LEU A 279 20.10 24.02 -10.01
N GLY A 280 20.88 24.46 -11.01
CA GLY A 280 20.38 24.94 -12.29
C GLY A 280 20.46 23.88 -13.40
N VAL A 281 19.95 24.24 -14.59
CA VAL A 281 20.03 23.38 -15.78
C VAL A 281 21.48 23.04 -16.15
N GLN A 282 22.39 24.02 -16.01
CA GLN A 282 23.80 23.81 -16.34
C GLN A 282 24.46 22.76 -15.44
N ASP A 283 24.05 22.62 -14.18
CA ASP A 283 24.60 21.60 -13.28
C ASP A 283 24.23 20.18 -13.75
N TYR A 284 23.00 19.99 -14.25
CA TYR A 284 22.58 18.72 -14.85
C TYR A 284 23.33 18.43 -16.16
N ILE A 285 23.57 19.44 -16.99
CA ILE A 285 24.38 19.30 -18.22
C ILE A 285 25.81 18.89 -17.85
N ASN A 286 26.43 19.59 -16.90
CA ASN A 286 27.77 19.29 -16.43
C ASN A 286 27.85 17.85 -15.88
N PHE A 287 26.84 17.42 -15.12
CA PHE A 287 26.73 16.04 -14.66
C PHE A 287 26.64 15.04 -15.83
N LEU A 288 25.80 15.29 -16.84
CA LEU A 288 25.71 14.43 -18.03
C LEU A 288 27.05 14.34 -18.78
N CYS A 289 27.81 15.44 -18.87
CA CYS A 289 29.15 15.44 -19.47
C CYS A 289 30.15 14.54 -18.72
N THR A 290 29.96 14.32 -17.42
CA THR A 290 30.83 13.40 -16.64
C THR A 290 30.49 11.92 -16.82
N MET A 291 29.35 11.57 -17.41
CA MET A 291 28.87 10.20 -17.56
C MET A 291 29.24 9.55 -18.91
N ASN A 292 30.25 10.07 -19.62
CA ASN A 292 30.69 9.58 -20.94
C ASN A 292 29.57 9.53 -22.01
N TYR A 293 28.52 10.35 -21.87
CA TYR A 293 27.54 10.52 -22.94
C TYR A 293 28.13 11.29 -24.12
N THR A 294 27.74 10.92 -25.34
CA THR A 294 28.07 11.70 -26.53
C THR A 294 27.26 12.99 -26.55
N GLU A 295 27.76 14.02 -27.24
CA GLU A 295 27.02 15.27 -27.43
C GLU A 295 25.61 15.01 -27.97
N THR A 296 25.48 14.15 -28.99
CA THR A 296 24.19 13.74 -29.56
C THR A 296 23.24 13.06 -28.58
N GLN A 297 23.75 12.41 -27.54
CA GLN A 297 22.93 11.84 -26.47
C GLN A 297 22.50 12.93 -25.49
N ILE A 298 23.41 13.84 -25.13
CA ILE A 298 23.14 14.95 -24.21
C ILE A 298 22.10 15.92 -24.81
N THR A 299 22.20 16.24 -26.11
CA THR A 299 21.24 17.15 -26.78
C THR A 299 19.80 16.65 -26.71
N ARG A 300 19.58 15.32 -26.58
CA ARG A 300 18.22 14.75 -26.41
C ARG A 300 17.56 15.14 -25.08
N PHE A 301 18.35 15.54 -24.09
CA PHE A 301 17.88 15.94 -22.75
C PHE A 301 17.87 17.45 -22.54
N MET A 302 18.46 18.21 -23.47
CA MET A 302 18.48 19.67 -23.38
C MET A 302 17.13 20.23 -23.87
N PRO A 303 16.54 21.19 -23.16
CA PRO A 303 15.41 21.94 -23.70
C PRO A 303 15.85 22.65 -24.99
N GLU A 304 14.98 22.70 -26.01
CA GLU A 304 15.27 23.51 -27.19
C GLU A 304 15.48 24.97 -26.77
N PRO A 305 16.45 25.69 -27.38
CA PRO A 305 16.64 27.10 -27.08
C PRO A 305 15.36 27.86 -27.42
N SER A 306 14.74 28.45 -26.39
CA SER A 306 13.59 29.35 -26.48
C SER A 306 13.96 30.69 -27.07
#